data_AF-A0A8X7W286-F1
#
_entry.id   AF-A0A8X7W286-F1
#
_cell.length_a   1.000
_cell.length_b   1.000
_cell.length_c   1.000
_cell.angle_alpha   90.00
_cell.angle_beta   90.00
_cell.angle_gamma   90.00
#
_symmetry.space_group_name_H-M   'P 1'
#
loop_
_entity.id
_entity.type
_entity.pdbx_description
1 polymer ?
#
loop_
_entity_poly.entity_id
_entity_poly.type
_entity_poly.pdbx_seq_one_letter_code
_entity_poly.pdbx_strand_id
1 'polypeptide(L)'
;MDIQFCRSECHKNFKTKRNPRKMKWTKAYRAAKGKDMTTYKTFEFEKKRNRPERCDRNVTENILAAIKKFHKIRNTREAKHIK
;
A
#
# COMPACT_ATOMS: atom_id res chain seq x y z
N MET A 1 -13.85 14.25 7.77
CA MET A 1 -13.17 13.07 7.20
C MET A 1 -13.03 13.34 5.73
N ASP A 2 -11.86 13.79 5.31
CA ASP A 2 -11.66 14.25 3.93
C ASP A 2 -11.14 13.10 3.09
N ILE A 3 -11.82 12.83 1.97
CA ILE A 3 -11.41 11.78 1.04
C ILE A 3 -10.34 12.36 0.12
N GLN A 4 -9.10 11.91 0.31
CA GLN A 4 -7.98 12.35 -0.52
C GLN A 4 -7.96 11.60 -1.85
N PHE A 5 -7.88 12.35 -2.96
CA PHE A 5 -7.74 11.81 -4.30
C PHE A 5 -6.37 12.16 -4.89
N CYS A 6 -5.79 11.22 -5.64
CA CYS A 6 -4.51 11.46 -6.30
C CYS A 6 -4.62 12.35 -7.55
N ARG A 7 -5.77 12.33 -8.25
CA ARG A 7 -6.01 13.04 -9.52
C ARG A 7 -7.48 13.44 -9.68
N SER A 8 -7.73 14.40 -10.57
CA SER A 8 -9.09 14.86 -10.91
C SER A 8 -9.98 13.76 -11.48
N GLU A 9 -9.41 12.79 -12.22
CA GLU A 9 -10.13 11.62 -12.73
C GLU A 9 -10.75 10.78 -11.61
N CYS A 10 -9.98 10.48 -10.55
CA CYS A 10 -10.46 9.71 -9.40
C CYS A 10 -11.60 10.44 -8.67
N HIS A 11 -11.50 11.77 -8.56
CA HIS A 11 -12.55 12.59 -7.98
C HIS A 11 -13.83 12.60 -8.83
N LYS A 12 -13.72 12.66 -10.17
CA LYS A 12 -14.88 12.54 -11.09
C LYS A 12 -15.53 11.15 -11.01
N ASN A 13 -14.73 10.08 -10.97
CA ASN A 13 -15.23 8.71 -10.80
C ASN A 13 -15.95 8.53 -9.44
N PHE A 14 -15.47 9.18 -8.38
CA PHE A 14 -16.14 9.20 -7.09
C PHE A 14 -17.48 9.96 -7.14
N LYS A 15 -17.51 11.17 -7.73
CA LYS A 15 -18.74 11.95 -7.91
C LYS A 15 -19.81 11.22 -8.72
N THR A 16 -19.39 10.46 -9.73
CA THR A 16 -20.27 9.61 -10.55
C THR A 16 -20.60 8.26 -9.90
N LYS A 17 -20.26 8.07 -8.61
CA LYS A 17 -20.54 6.87 -7.80
C LYS A 17 -20.02 5.57 -8.43
N ARG A 18 -18.92 5.62 -9.19
CA ARG A 18 -18.30 4.43 -9.75
C ARG A 18 -17.60 3.63 -8.67
N ASN A 19 -17.87 2.32 -8.62
CA ASN A 19 -17.26 1.44 -7.62
C ASN A 19 -15.80 1.09 -8.03
N PRO A 20 -14.78 1.45 -7.22
CA PRO A 20 -13.39 1.13 -7.54
C PRO A 20 -13.15 -0.38 -7.64
N ARG A 21 -13.90 -1.23 -6.92
CA ARG A 21 -13.79 -2.70 -7.02
C ARG A 21 -14.26 -3.28 -8.36
N LYS A 22 -14.92 -2.48 -9.21
CA LYS A 22 -15.36 -2.87 -10.56
C LYS A 22 -14.50 -2.23 -11.65
N MET A 23 -13.65 -1.26 -11.30
CA MET A 23 -12.82 -0.52 -12.26
C MET A 23 -11.45 -1.20 -12.44
N LYS A 24 -11.24 -1.84 -13.60
CA LYS A 24 -10.15 -2.80 -13.86
C LYS A 24 -8.72 -2.31 -13.56
N TRP A 25 -8.47 -1.01 -13.73
CA TRP A 25 -7.14 -0.42 -13.54
C TRP A 25 -6.80 -0.09 -12.09
N THR A 26 -7.79 -0.08 -11.18
CA THR A 26 -7.55 0.29 -9.79
C THR A 26 -6.90 -0.84 -8.99
N LYS A 27 -6.13 -0.47 -7.96
CA LYS A 27 -5.59 -1.43 -6.99
C LYS A 27 -6.68 -2.18 -6.23
N ALA A 28 -7.81 -1.53 -5.94
CA ALA A 28 -8.96 -2.16 -5.30
C ALA A 28 -9.55 -3.31 -6.14
N TYR A 29 -9.67 -3.13 -7.46
CA TYR A 29 -10.09 -4.20 -8.37
C TYR A 29 -9.07 -5.34 -8.40
N ARG A 30 -7.78 -5.02 -8.54
CA ARG A 30 -6.70 -6.02 -8.61
C ARG A 30 -6.66 -6.88 -7.34
N ALA A 31 -6.74 -6.25 -6.16
CA ALA A 31 -6.82 -6.92 -4.88
C ALA A 31 -8.06 -7.84 -4.77
N ALA A 32 -9.25 -7.32 -5.11
CA ALA A 32 -10.50 -8.09 -5.04
C ALA A 32 -10.56 -9.27 -6.03
N LYS A 33 -9.79 -9.21 -7.11
CA LYS A 33 -9.71 -10.26 -8.14
C LYS A 33 -8.46 -11.14 -8.01
N GLY A 34 -7.70 -11.03 -6.91
CA GLY A 34 -6.52 -11.85 -6.67
C GLY A 34 -5.37 -11.61 -7.65
N LYS A 35 -5.33 -10.45 -8.32
CA LYS A 35 -4.24 -10.06 -9.24
C LYS A 35 -3.05 -9.43 -8.52
N ASP A 36 -3.27 -8.99 -7.28
CA ASP A 36 -2.26 -8.45 -6.40
C ASP A 36 -2.19 -9.30 -5.13
N MET A 37 -0.98 -9.45 -4.61
CA MET A 37 -0.75 -10.13 -3.34
C MET A 37 -1.28 -9.26 -2.20
N THR A 38 -2.33 -9.75 -1.52
CA THR A 38 -3.06 -9.00 -0.49
C THR A 38 -2.74 -9.46 0.93
N THR A 39 -2.45 -10.75 1.12
CA THR A 39 -2.18 -11.35 2.43
C THR A 39 -0.70 -11.69 2.58
N TYR A 40 0.10 -10.74 3.03
CA TYR A 40 1.50 -10.99 3.34
C TYR A 40 1.97 -10.22 4.57
N LYS A 41 2.83 -10.87 5.38
CA LYS A 41 3.36 -10.34 6.64
C LYS A 41 4.10 -9.00 6.49
N THR A 42 4.59 -8.64 5.29
CA THR A 42 5.22 -7.33 5.12
C THR A 42 4.26 -6.15 5.25
N PHE A 43 2.96 -6.34 5.02
CA PHE A 43 1.99 -5.25 5.17
C PHE A 43 1.80 -4.83 6.63
N GLU A 44 2.16 -5.67 7.60
CA GLU A 44 2.08 -5.34 9.02
C GLU A 44 3.04 -4.21 9.42
N PHE A 45 4.15 -4.03 8.68
CA PHE A 45 5.12 -2.96 8.91
C PHE A 45 4.61 -1.57 8.46
N GLU A 46 3.65 -1.52 7.53
CA GLU A 46 3.08 -0.27 7.01
C GLU A 46 1.94 0.28 7.92
N LYS A 47 1.64 -0.40 9.03
CA LYS A 47 0.57 -0.01 9.95
C LYS A 47 0.83 1.37 10.58
N LYS A 48 -0.17 2.25 10.51
CA LYS A 48 -0.15 3.55 11.19
C LYS A 48 0.03 3.34 12.71
N ARG A 49 1.08 3.95 13.26
CA ARG A 49 1.34 3.99 14.71
C ARG A 49 0.64 5.22 15.30
N ASN A 50 -0.22 5.00 16.29
CA ASN A 50 -0.97 6.07 16.98
C ASN A 50 -0.20 6.66 18.17
N ARG A 51 0.92 6.04 18.58
CA ARG A 51 1.78 6.51 19.65
C ARG A 51 3.12 6.97 19.06
N PRO A 52 3.58 8.20 19.32
CA PRO A 52 4.93 8.61 18.97
C PRO A 52 5.93 7.91 19.88
N GLU A 53 7.02 7.42 19.30
CA GLU A 53 8.17 6.91 20.03
C GLU A 53 9.21 8.04 20.17
N ARG A 54 9.98 8.02 21.28
CA ARG A 54 11.07 8.97 21.47
C ARG A 54 12.11 8.76 20.35
N CYS A 55 12.60 9.85 19.75
CA CYS A 55 13.63 9.76 18.72
C CYS A 55 14.92 9.20 19.28
N ASP A 56 15.31 8.01 18.81
CA ASP A 56 16.61 7.39 19.01
C ASP A 56 17.28 7.21 17.64
N ARG A 57 18.50 7.75 17.50
CA ARG A 57 19.24 7.73 16.23
C ARG A 57 19.54 6.30 15.76
N ASN A 58 19.94 5.42 16.68
CA ASN A 58 20.27 4.02 16.36
C ASN A 58 19.03 3.28 15.84
N VAL A 59 17.87 3.53 16.46
CA VAL A 59 16.59 2.94 16.03
C VAL A 59 16.21 3.47 14.65
N THR A 60 16.34 4.77 14.40
CA THR A 60 16.01 5.36 13.09
C THR A 60 16.90 4.83 11.97
N GLU A 61 18.20 4.69 12.19
CA GLU A 61 19.14 4.13 11.21
C GLU A 61 18.82 2.68 10.87
N ASN A 62 18.54 1.86 11.89
CA ASN A 62 18.11 0.48 11.73
C ASN A 62 16.80 0.36 10.94
N ILE A 63 15.82 1.25 11.20
CA ILE A 63 14.56 1.28 10.47
C ILE A 63 14.79 1.64 8.99
N LEU A 64 15.62 2.64 8.70
CA LEU A 64 15.92 3.04 7.31
C LEU A 64 16.59 1.91 6.53
N ALA A 65 17.51 1.16 7.14
CA ALA A 65 18.12 -0.02 6.54
C ALA A 65 17.08 -1.14 6.33
N ALA A 66 16.20 -1.37 7.30
CA ALA A 66 15.15 -2.39 7.23
C ALA A 66 14.13 -2.09 6.12
N ILE A 67 13.69 -0.84 5.94
CA ILE A 67 12.74 -0.42 4.91
C ILE A 67 13.24 -0.80 3.51
N LYS A 68 14.53 -0.53 3.21
CA LYS A 68 15.14 -0.91 1.91
C LYS A 68 15.05 -2.42 1.67
N LYS A 69 15.33 -3.23 2.70
CA LYS A 69 15.27 -4.70 2.63
C LYS A 69 13.84 -5.19 2.42
N PHE A 70 12.86 -4.61 3.12
CA PHE A 70 11.45 -4.97 2.97
C PHE A 70 10.95 -4.68 1.55
N HIS A 71 11.28 -3.52 0.97
CA HIS A 71 10.89 -3.20 -0.40
C HIS A 71 11.44 -4.20 -1.43
N LYS A 72 12.71 -4.60 -1.30
CA LYS A 72 13.30 -5.60 -2.19
C LYS A 72 12.56 -6.93 -2.11
N ILE A 73 12.30 -7.42 -0.90
CA ILE A 73 11.58 -8.67 -0.66
C ILE A 73 10.15 -8.59 -1.22
N ARG A 74 9.46 -7.46 -1.01
CA ARG A 74 8.10 -7.24 -1.51
C ARG A 74 8.06 -7.32 -3.03
N ASN A 75 8.92 -6.56 -3.71
CA ASN A 75 8.99 -6.54 -5.17
C ASN A 75 9.29 -7.93 -5.76
N THR A 76 10.25 -8.66 -5.19
CA THR A 76 10.57 -10.02 -5.66
C THR A 76 9.38 -10.98 -5.52
N ARG A 77 8.60 -10.87 -4.43
CA ARG A 77 7.44 -11.74 -4.23
C ARG A 77 6.26 -11.33 -5.10
N GLU A 78 6.01 -10.03 -5.25
CA GLU A 78 4.98 -9.50 -6.16
C GLU A 78 5.24 -9.95 -7.60
N ALA A 79 6.50 -9.88 -8.06
CA ALA A 79 6.89 -10.37 -9.37
C ALA A 79 6.65 -11.88 -9.55
N LYS A 80 6.85 -12.70 -8.51
CA LYS A 80 6.54 -14.14 -8.56
C LYS A 80 5.05 -14.46 -8.57
N HIS A 81 4.23 -13.58 -7.99
CA HIS A 81 2.78 -13.75 -7.89
C HIS A 81 2.07 -13.47 -9.22
N ILE A 82 2.61 -12.55 -10.02
CA ILE A 82 2.13 -12.24 -11.37
C ILE A 82 2.77 -13.26 -12.33
N LYS A 83 2.09 -14.39 -12.56
CA LYS A 83 2.37 -15.32 -13.67
C LYS A 83 1.24 -15.25 -14.69
#